data_AF-A0A4R9M0K7-F1
#
_entry.id   AF-A0A4R9M0K7-F1
#
_cell.length_a   1.000
_cell.length_b   1.000
_cell.length_c   1.000
_cell.angle_alpha   90.00
_cell.angle_beta   90.00
_cell.angle_gamma   90.00
#
_symmetry.space_group_name_H-M   'P 1'
#
loop_
_entity.id
_entity.type
_entity.pdbx_description
1 polymer ?
#
loop_
_entity_poly.entity_id
_entity_poly.type
_entity_poly.pdbx_seq_one_letter_code
_entity_poly.pdbx_strand_id
1 'polypeptide(L)'
;MNLNLILECTIPSKEWRKRDSKIRENRLVTDANKEEKVISAIILQDVECPICKFAEVKNYSLKAKTLPIRHNVFQVPIYEENPKYFHVDFNELQFTVCPVCYYVGANKSEFNSFNSLSGTEKHTDTDKRIINYWEANSKQIKAQFSQIQVNEESFLDPRPAEAVLLSVNLAIYKATVEIHGKVPYSMIKRAHRYLRLYSLKFKYNKVMDDSLLKKTVADLEEVFRLSDFPEKAYEFEVCYLIVACSIKLGDETKAGEYIKVLDITKAELAQEAKTNPKVPLQEVTKWSTKAKELWQNRQDPEIWNL
;
A
#
# COMPACT_ATOMS: atom_id res chain seq x y z
N MET A 1 34.06 -46.00 3.96
CA MET A 1 32.97 -46.85 3.42
C MET A 1 31.67 -46.32 4.01
N ASN A 2 30.95 -45.43 3.32
CA ASN A 2 29.89 -45.73 2.34
C ASN A 2 28.90 -46.80 2.84
N LEU A 3 27.65 -46.42 3.13
CA LEU A 3 26.60 -46.39 2.12
C LEU A 3 25.28 -45.76 2.62
N ASN A 4 24.65 -45.08 1.66
CA ASN A 4 23.33 -44.44 1.69
C ASN A 4 22.19 -45.40 2.06
N LEU A 5 21.11 -44.83 2.61
CA LEU A 5 19.75 -45.28 2.26
C LEU A 5 18.79 -44.11 2.33
N ILE A 6 18.45 -43.66 1.11
CA ILE A 6 17.36 -42.78 0.73
C ILE A 6 16.07 -43.59 0.94
N LEU A 7 15.08 -43.02 1.64
CA LEU A 7 13.71 -43.48 1.59
C LEU A 7 12.85 -42.34 1.04
N GLU A 8 12.38 -42.60 -0.18
CA GLU A 8 11.58 -41.76 -1.04
C GLU A 8 10.21 -41.50 -0.40
N CYS A 9 9.90 -40.23 -0.08
CA CYS A 9 8.52 -39.79 0.06
C CYS A 9 7.98 -39.50 -1.34
N THR A 10 7.23 -40.47 -1.86
CA THR A 10 6.42 -40.35 -3.07
C THR A 10 5.33 -39.31 -2.85
N ILE A 11 5.41 -38.22 -3.61
CA ILE A 11 4.39 -37.17 -3.68
C ILE A 11 3.23 -37.69 -4.55
N PRO A 12 1.97 -37.71 -4.07
CA PRO A 12 0.83 -37.96 -4.95
C PRO A 12 0.62 -36.73 -5.85
N SER A 13 1.16 -36.82 -7.07
CA SER A 13 0.81 -35.92 -8.16
C SER A 13 -0.59 -36.24 -8.70
N LYS A 14 -1.32 -35.19 -9.08
CA LYS A 14 -2.57 -35.18 -9.91
C LYS A 14 -3.90 -35.38 -9.18
N GLU A 15 -4.36 -34.32 -8.50
CA GLU A 15 -5.81 -34.13 -8.26
C GLU A 15 -6.27 -32.66 -8.33
N TRP A 16 -5.52 -31.78 -9.01
CA TRP A 16 -5.87 -30.37 -9.25
C TRP A 16 -6.71 -30.15 -10.51
N ARG A 17 -7.67 -31.02 -10.80
CA ARG A 17 -8.66 -30.78 -11.86
C ARG A 17 -10.05 -31.12 -11.35
N LYS A 18 -10.91 -30.08 -11.25
CA LYS A 18 -12.40 -30.08 -11.24
C LYS A 18 -13.08 -29.30 -10.08
N ARG A 19 -12.56 -28.16 -9.61
CA ARG A 19 -13.35 -27.26 -8.75
C ARG A 19 -13.53 -25.80 -9.18
N ASP A 20 -12.83 -25.31 -10.21
CA ASP A 20 -12.93 -23.89 -10.59
C ASP A 20 -13.88 -23.56 -11.75
N SER A 21 -14.79 -24.46 -12.15
CA SER A 21 -15.75 -24.19 -13.22
C SER A 21 -17.20 -24.01 -12.75
N LYS A 22 -17.45 -23.65 -11.49
CA LYS A 22 -18.83 -23.53 -10.98
C LYS A 22 -19.10 -22.32 -10.08
N ILE A 23 -18.53 -21.16 -10.38
CA ILE A 23 -19.08 -19.87 -9.95
C ILE A 23 -18.94 -18.86 -11.10
N ARG A 24 -19.67 -19.07 -12.20
CA ARG A 24 -19.96 -18.05 -13.21
C ARG A 24 -21.32 -18.34 -13.85
N GLU A 25 -22.21 -17.36 -13.72
CA GLU A 25 -23.44 -17.11 -14.49
C GLU A 25 -24.63 -18.09 -14.38
N ASN A 26 -25.69 -17.65 -13.69
CA ASN A 26 -26.93 -17.16 -14.34
C ASN A 26 -28.10 -17.08 -13.35
N ARG A 27 -28.52 -15.85 -13.00
CA ARG A 27 -29.92 -15.55 -12.70
C ARG A 27 -30.45 -14.73 -13.88
N LEU A 28 -31.17 -15.41 -14.77
CA LEU A 28 -32.08 -14.78 -15.72
C LEU A 28 -33.25 -14.21 -14.90
N VAL A 29 -33.26 -12.90 -14.75
CA VAL A 29 -34.43 -12.15 -14.28
C VAL A 29 -35.11 -11.62 -15.54
N THR A 30 -36.37 -11.96 -15.68
CA THR A 30 -37.30 -11.52 -16.73
C THR A 30 -37.45 -9.99 -16.71
N ASP A 31 -37.55 -9.40 -17.90
CA ASP A 31 -37.68 -7.97 -18.16
C ASP A 31 -38.84 -7.31 -17.38
N ALA A 32 -38.52 -6.34 -16.52
CA ALA A 32 -39.36 -5.16 -16.18
C ALA A 32 -38.68 -4.22 -15.15
N ASN A 33 -37.57 -3.58 -15.52
CA ASN A 33 -37.09 -2.25 -15.08
C ASN A 33 -35.61 -2.14 -15.46
N LYS A 34 -35.23 -1.19 -16.31
CA LYS A 34 -33.81 -0.88 -16.55
C LYS A 34 -33.25 -0.09 -15.35
N GLU A 35 -33.12 -0.76 -14.21
CA GLU A 35 -32.17 -0.33 -13.18
C GLU A 35 -30.77 -0.54 -13.78
N GLU A 36 -29.99 0.54 -13.88
CA GLU A 36 -28.59 0.45 -14.30
C GLU A 36 -27.87 -0.54 -13.38
N LYS A 37 -27.43 -1.69 -13.93
CA LYS A 37 -26.71 -2.71 -13.16
C LYS A 37 -25.40 -2.10 -12.67
N VAL A 38 -25.36 -1.70 -11.41
CA VAL A 38 -24.15 -1.24 -10.73
C VAL A 38 -23.11 -2.37 -10.73
N ILE A 39 -21.91 -2.08 -11.24
CA ILE A 39 -20.83 -3.08 -11.44
C ILE A 39 -19.86 -3.02 -10.25
N SER A 40 -19.30 -4.14 -9.79
CA SER A 40 -18.23 -4.08 -8.79
C SER A 40 -16.95 -3.46 -9.37
N ALA A 41 -16.36 -2.49 -8.66
CA ALA A 41 -15.08 -1.89 -8.97
C ALA A 41 -13.88 -2.81 -8.64
N ILE A 42 -14.10 -3.87 -7.86
CA ILE A 42 -13.05 -4.75 -7.35
C ILE A 42 -12.99 -6.07 -8.13
N ILE A 43 -11.78 -6.60 -8.26
CA ILE A 43 -11.52 -7.97 -8.69
C ILE A 43 -10.98 -8.71 -7.48
N LEU A 44 -11.66 -9.79 -7.09
CA LEU A 44 -11.19 -10.75 -6.09
C LEU A 44 -10.51 -11.91 -6.79
N GLN A 45 -9.32 -12.28 -6.32
CA GLN A 45 -8.56 -13.43 -6.79
C GLN A 45 -7.93 -14.16 -5.62
N ASP A 46 -7.82 -15.47 -5.75
CA ASP A 46 -7.05 -16.29 -4.82
C ASP A 46 -5.59 -16.34 -5.27
N VAL A 47 -4.70 -16.15 -4.30
CA VAL A 47 -3.25 -16.23 -4.48
C VAL A 47 -2.66 -17.15 -3.42
N GLU A 48 -1.52 -17.76 -3.74
CA GLU A 48 -0.83 -18.63 -2.81
C GLU A 48 0.20 -17.86 -1.99
N CYS A 49 0.17 -18.07 -0.67
CA CYS A 49 1.16 -17.51 0.24
C CYS A 49 2.57 -18.06 -0.06
N PRO A 50 3.57 -17.21 -0.31
CA PRO A 50 4.92 -17.69 -0.61
C PRO A 50 5.58 -18.37 0.60
N ILE A 51 5.12 -18.08 1.83
CA ILE A 51 5.69 -18.56 3.09
C ILE A 51 5.11 -19.92 3.49
N CYS A 52 3.79 -20.03 3.65
CA CYS A 52 3.14 -21.24 4.16
C CYS A 52 2.37 -22.04 3.11
N LYS A 53 2.43 -21.63 1.83
CA LYS A 53 1.77 -22.28 0.68
C LYS A 53 0.24 -22.40 0.80
N PHE A 54 -0.39 -21.60 1.65
CA PHE A 54 -1.84 -21.51 1.71
C PHE A 54 -2.37 -20.89 0.41
N ALA A 55 -3.20 -21.61 -0.33
CA ALA A 55 -3.58 -21.28 -1.72
C ALA A 55 -4.76 -20.29 -1.83
N GLU A 56 -5.55 -20.10 -0.77
CA GLU A 56 -6.80 -19.33 -0.79
C GLU A 56 -6.64 -17.93 -0.16
N VAL A 57 -5.45 -17.32 -0.27
CA VAL A 57 -5.26 -15.95 0.23
C VAL A 57 -6.02 -14.99 -0.67
N LYS A 58 -6.92 -14.19 -0.09
CA LYS A 58 -7.77 -13.26 -0.84
C LYS A 58 -7.02 -11.98 -1.21
N ASN A 59 -6.74 -11.82 -2.50
CA ASN A 59 -6.19 -10.61 -3.09
C ASN A 59 -7.29 -9.78 -3.74
N TYR A 60 -7.35 -8.49 -3.40
CA TYR A 60 -8.25 -7.53 -4.00
C TYR A 60 -7.46 -6.59 -4.91
N SER A 61 -7.96 -6.37 -6.12
CA SER A 61 -7.40 -5.41 -7.08
C SER A 61 -8.49 -4.46 -7.56
N LEU A 62 -8.19 -3.16 -7.57
CA LEU A 62 -9.08 -2.15 -8.15
C LEU A 62 -9.00 -2.22 -9.69
N LYS A 63 -10.15 -2.31 -10.35
CA LYS A 63 -10.22 -2.22 -11.81
C LYS A 63 -9.73 -0.84 -12.26
N ALA A 64 -8.95 -0.79 -13.33
CA ALA A 64 -8.43 0.47 -13.85
C ALA A 64 -9.59 1.42 -14.22
N LYS A 65 -9.47 2.71 -13.82
CA LYS A 65 -10.40 3.80 -14.17
C LYS A 65 -11.85 3.59 -13.71
N THR A 66 -12.11 2.76 -12.69
CA THR A 66 -13.48 2.57 -12.18
C THR A 66 -13.89 3.62 -11.18
N LEU A 67 -13.01 4.03 -10.27
CA LEU A 67 -13.27 5.07 -9.29
C LEU A 67 -12.37 6.28 -9.57
N PRO A 68 -12.92 7.52 -9.58
CA PRO A 68 -12.10 8.72 -9.51
C PRO A 68 -11.28 8.71 -8.22
N ILE A 69 -10.03 9.16 -8.32
CA ILE A 69 -9.10 9.20 -7.19
C ILE A 69 -8.62 10.63 -7.02
N ARG A 70 -8.97 11.23 -5.88
CA ARG A 70 -8.28 12.41 -5.35
C ARG A 70 -7.33 11.98 -4.24
N HIS A 71 -6.53 12.91 -3.72
CA HIS A 71 -5.61 12.63 -2.62
C HIS A 71 -5.83 13.63 -1.50
N ASN A 72 -5.77 13.18 -0.24
CA ASN A 72 -5.78 14.08 0.90
C ASN A 72 -4.45 14.82 1.07
N VAL A 73 -4.35 15.66 2.10
CA VAL A 73 -3.14 16.45 2.40
C VAL A 73 -1.89 15.58 2.63
N PHE A 74 -2.06 14.33 3.04
CA PHE A 74 -0.98 13.36 3.23
C PHE A 74 -0.73 12.47 2.01
N GLN A 75 -1.29 12.85 0.85
CA GLN A 75 -1.25 12.06 -0.38
C GLN A 75 -1.77 10.62 -0.22
N VAL A 76 -2.68 10.40 0.73
CA VAL A 76 -3.42 9.13 0.80
C VAL A 76 -4.59 9.22 -0.19
N PRO A 77 -4.78 8.20 -1.07
CA PRO A 77 -5.88 8.19 -2.03
C PRO A 77 -7.24 8.27 -1.34
N ILE A 78 -8.14 9.07 -1.91
CA ILE A 78 -9.56 9.07 -1.58
C ILE A 78 -10.30 8.65 -2.84
N TYR A 79 -11.03 7.55 -2.72
CA TYR A 79 -11.83 6.99 -3.79
C TYR A 79 -13.20 7.66 -3.77
N GLU A 80 -13.60 8.27 -4.87
CA GLU A 80 -14.89 8.97 -4.97
C GLU A 80 -15.96 8.06 -5.57
N GLU A 81 -17.22 8.43 -5.36
CA GLU A 81 -18.35 7.72 -5.96
C GLU A 81 -18.31 7.79 -7.49
N ASN A 82 -18.68 6.68 -8.13
CA ASN A 82 -18.94 6.63 -9.55
C ASN A 82 -20.30 5.97 -9.75
N PRO A 83 -21.29 6.64 -10.37
CA PRO A 83 -22.64 6.08 -10.54
C PRO A 83 -22.66 4.69 -11.21
N LYS A 84 -21.64 4.34 -11.99
CA LYS A 84 -21.54 3.05 -12.69
C LYS A 84 -21.05 1.90 -11.82
N TYR A 85 -20.41 2.18 -10.68
CA TYR A 85 -19.74 1.18 -9.87
C TYR A 85 -20.13 1.27 -8.40
N PHE A 86 -20.12 0.13 -7.71
CA PHE A 86 -20.23 0.14 -6.26
C PHE A 86 -19.03 0.90 -5.67
N HIS A 87 -19.35 1.91 -4.87
CA HIS A 87 -18.34 2.65 -4.13
C HIS A 87 -17.63 1.72 -3.16
N VAL A 88 -16.30 1.86 -3.10
CA VAL A 88 -15.44 1.10 -2.19
C VAL A 88 -14.23 1.95 -1.85
N ASP A 89 -13.90 2.05 -0.57
CA ASP A 89 -12.64 2.62 -0.14
C ASP A 89 -11.54 1.57 -0.26
N PHE A 90 -10.81 1.60 -1.37
CA PHE A 90 -9.77 0.59 -1.62
C PHE A 90 -8.58 0.68 -0.64
N ASN A 91 -8.46 1.73 0.19
CA ASN A 91 -7.49 1.73 1.28
C ASN A 91 -7.73 0.60 2.29
N GLU A 92 -8.97 0.09 2.41
CA GLU A 92 -9.33 -1.01 3.30
C GLU A 92 -8.90 -2.38 2.76
N LEU A 93 -8.81 -2.50 1.43
CA LEU A 93 -8.57 -3.76 0.71
C LEU A 93 -7.17 -3.87 0.10
N GLN A 94 -6.41 -2.78 0.03
CA GLN A 94 -5.11 -2.71 -0.65
C GLN A 94 -4.11 -3.78 -0.20
N PHE A 95 -4.08 -4.10 1.09
CA PHE A 95 -3.15 -5.08 1.63
C PHE A 95 -3.76 -6.48 1.62
N THR A 96 -3.07 -7.39 0.97
CA THR A 96 -3.36 -8.83 0.98
C THR A 96 -2.63 -9.46 2.14
N VAL A 97 -3.34 -10.16 3.02
CA VAL A 97 -2.78 -10.79 4.22
C VAL A 97 -3.08 -12.29 4.17
N CYS A 98 -2.05 -13.11 4.35
CA CYS A 98 -2.24 -14.53 4.57
C CYS A 98 -2.80 -14.77 5.98
N PRO A 99 -3.98 -15.38 6.14
CA PRO A 99 -4.60 -15.59 7.45
C PRO A 99 -3.83 -16.60 8.31
N VAL A 100 -3.01 -17.46 7.69
CA VAL A 100 -2.28 -18.52 8.38
C VAL A 100 -0.99 -18.01 9.03
N CYS A 101 -0.15 -17.28 8.29
CA CYS A 101 1.19 -16.87 8.73
C CYS A 101 1.40 -15.35 8.79
N TYR A 102 0.35 -14.57 8.50
CA TYR A 102 0.32 -13.12 8.55
C TYR A 102 1.33 -12.45 7.60
N TYR A 103 1.85 -13.19 6.62
CA TYR A 103 2.56 -12.61 5.50
C TYR A 103 1.65 -11.63 4.76
N VAL A 104 2.18 -10.46 4.45
CA VAL A 104 1.42 -9.36 3.85
C VAL A 104 2.10 -8.87 2.57
N GLY A 105 1.31 -8.43 1.61
CA GLY A 105 1.82 -7.73 0.43
C GLY A 105 0.84 -6.67 -0.06
N ALA A 106 1.38 -5.62 -0.68
CA ALA A 106 0.57 -4.56 -1.28
C ALA A 106 0.20 -4.85 -2.74
N ASN A 107 0.94 -5.77 -3.37
CA ASN A 107 0.76 -6.14 -4.77
C ASN A 107 0.55 -7.65 -4.90
N LYS A 108 -0.23 -8.05 -5.92
CA LYS A 108 -0.40 -9.46 -6.27
C LYS A 108 0.95 -10.16 -6.54
N SER A 109 1.93 -9.46 -7.11
CA SER A 109 3.26 -9.99 -7.40
C SER A 109 4.06 -10.39 -6.15
N GLU A 110 3.64 -9.97 -4.96
CA GLU A 110 4.28 -10.38 -3.70
C GLU A 110 3.83 -11.77 -3.23
N PHE A 111 2.87 -12.38 -3.95
CA PHE A 111 2.35 -13.73 -3.72
C PHE A 111 2.61 -14.62 -4.94
N ASN A 112 2.53 -15.93 -4.73
CA ASN A 112 2.51 -16.88 -5.83
C ASN A 112 1.12 -16.86 -6.47
N SER A 113 1.03 -16.94 -7.80
CA SER A 113 -0.26 -16.98 -8.48
C SER A 113 -0.19 -17.81 -9.75
N PHE A 114 -1.32 -18.46 -10.08
CA PHE A 114 -1.48 -19.16 -11.34
C PHE A 114 -2.24 -18.27 -12.32
N ASN A 115 -1.70 -18.09 -13.52
CA ASN A 115 -2.43 -17.42 -14.58
C ASN A 115 -3.13 -18.47 -15.45
N SER A 116 -4.46 -18.55 -15.32
CA SER A 116 -5.27 -19.49 -16.09
C SER A 116 -5.25 -19.26 -17.60
N LEU A 117 -4.97 -18.03 -18.06
CA LEU A 117 -4.92 -17.68 -19.49
C LEU A 117 -3.61 -18.11 -20.15
N SER A 118 -2.49 -17.95 -19.46
CA SER A 118 -1.16 -18.35 -19.98
C SER A 118 -0.74 -19.75 -19.55
N GLY A 119 -1.44 -20.36 -18.58
CA GLY A 119 -1.05 -21.65 -17.99
C GLY A 119 0.26 -21.59 -17.21
N THR A 120 0.73 -20.39 -16.85
CA THR A 120 2.03 -20.19 -16.19
C THR A 120 1.85 -19.92 -14.71
N GLU A 121 2.63 -20.61 -13.89
CA GLU A 121 2.86 -20.23 -12.49
C GLU A 121 3.76 -18.99 -12.44
N LYS A 122 3.32 -17.98 -11.69
CA LYS A 122 4.12 -16.82 -11.35
C LYS A 122 4.50 -16.93 -9.87
N HIS A 123 5.79 -17.02 -9.60
CA HIS A 123 6.31 -16.95 -8.24
C HIS A 123 6.39 -15.50 -7.75
N THR A 124 6.45 -15.33 -6.43
CA THR A 124 6.62 -14.03 -5.79
C THR A 124 7.86 -13.31 -6.29
N ASP A 125 7.72 -12.01 -6.57
CA ASP A 125 8.82 -11.08 -6.89
C ASP A 125 9.44 -10.48 -5.61
N THR A 126 9.02 -10.95 -4.43
CA THR A 126 9.55 -10.48 -3.14
C THR A 126 10.99 -10.93 -2.96
N ASP A 127 11.83 -10.02 -2.47
CA ASP A 127 13.24 -10.31 -2.19
C ASP A 127 13.40 -11.51 -1.25
N LYS A 128 14.27 -12.45 -1.63
CA LYS A 128 14.50 -13.71 -0.90
C LYS A 128 14.90 -13.49 0.56
N ARG A 129 15.59 -12.40 0.88
CA ARG A 129 15.97 -12.05 2.26
C ARG A 129 14.73 -11.83 3.14
N ILE A 130 13.68 -11.27 2.57
CA ILE A 130 12.41 -10.98 3.25
C ILE A 130 11.59 -12.26 3.39
N ILE A 131 11.56 -13.10 2.35
CA ILE A 131 10.93 -14.41 2.40
C ILE A 131 11.57 -15.27 3.50
N ASN A 132 12.90 -15.42 3.48
CA ASN A 132 13.63 -16.20 4.49
C ASN A 132 13.42 -15.67 5.91
N TYR A 133 13.42 -14.34 6.09
CA TYR A 133 13.11 -13.73 7.38
C TYR A 133 11.69 -14.11 7.85
N TRP A 134 10.71 -14.02 6.96
CA TRP A 134 9.32 -14.31 7.32
C TRP A 134 9.09 -15.80 7.59
N GLU A 135 9.72 -16.69 6.83
CA GLU A 135 9.68 -18.14 7.06
C GLU A 135 10.24 -18.47 8.46
N ALA A 136 11.41 -17.92 8.80
CA ALA A 136 12.06 -18.15 10.08
C ALA A 136 11.27 -17.57 11.27
N ASN A 137 10.51 -16.49 11.08
CA ASN A 137 9.86 -15.75 12.16
C ASN A 137 8.32 -15.82 12.13
N SER A 138 7.72 -16.57 11.21
CA SER A 138 6.27 -16.61 10.97
C SER A 138 5.42 -16.84 12.24
N LYS A 139 5.84 -17.76 13.11
CA LYS A 139 5.16 -18.05 14.38
C LYS A 139 5.22 -16.87 15.36
N GLN A 140 6.39 -16.23 15.48
CA GLN A 140 6.57 -15.06 16.34
C GLN A 140 5.75 -13.87 15.82
N ILE A 141 5.80 -13.61 14.51
CA ILE A 141 5.03 -12.54 13.88
C ILE A 141 3.54 -12.78 14.12
N LYS A 142 3.05 -13.99 13.89
CA LYS A 142 1.65 -14.34 14.18
C LYS A 142 1.31 -14.09 15.64
N ALA A 143 2.13 -14.53 16.59
CA ALA A 143 1.88 -14.32 18.02
C ALA A 143 1.85 -12.82 18.39
N GLN A 144 2.74 -12.01 17.82
CA GLN A 144 2.82 -10.57 18.06
C GLN A 144 1.59 -9.82 17.54
N PHE A 145 1.04 -10.24 16.40
CA PHE A 145 -0.02 -9.53 15.69
C PHE A 145 -1.40 -10.16 15.84
N SER A 146 -1.51 -11.32 16.49
CA SER A 146 -2.80 -11.96 16.75
C SER A 146 -3.64 -11.07 17.66
N GLN A 147 -4.84 -10.72 17.18
CA GLN A 147 -5.83 -9.97 17.95
C GLN A 147 -7.03 -10.88 18.18
N ILE A 148 -7.60 -10.82 19.39
CA ILE A 148 -8.73 -11.69 19.77
C ILE A 148 -9.92 -11.56 18.80
N GLN A 149 -10.09 -10.38 18.20
CA GLN A 149 -11.21 -10.04 17.32
C GLN A 149 -10.93 -10.26 15.83
N VAL A 150 -9.73 -10.73 15.44
CA VAL A 150 -9.36 -10.90 14.02
C VAL A 150 -9.11 -12.37 13.73
N ASN A 151 -9.91 -12.94 12.83
CA ASN A 151 -9.80 -14.31 12.34
C ASN A 151 -9.56 -14.33 10.82
N GLU A 152 -9.56 -15.51 10.21
CA GLU A 152 -9.36 -15.68 8.77
C GLU A 152 -10.41 -14.94 7.92
N GLU A 153 -11.68 -15.04 8.29
CA GLU A 153 -12.80 -14.39 7.60
C GLU A 153 -12.73 -12.86 7.69
N SER A 154 -12.02 -12.33 8.69
CA SER A 154 -11.86 -10.89 8.88
C SER A 154 -11.05 -10.21 7.76
N PHE A 155 -10.35 -10.97 6.91
CA PHE A 155 -9.66 -10.43 5.74
C PHE A 155 -10.52 -10.42 4.47
N LEU A 156 -11.77 -10.88 4.56
CA LEU A 156 -12.77 -10.80 3.49
C LEU A 156 -13.46 -9.44 3.46
N ASP A 157 -13.92 -9.02 2.28
CA ASP A 157 -14.74 -7.82 2.07
C ASP A 157 -16.21 -8.11 2.46
N PRO A 158 -16.85 -7.29 3.32
CA PRO A 158 -16.32 -6.10 4.00
C PRO A 158 -15.43 -6.45 5.20
N ARG A 159 -14.28 -5.76 5.31
CA ARG A 159 -13.34 -5.99 6.40
C ARG A 159 -13.74 -5.19 7.64
N PRO A 160 -13.71 -5.77 8.85
CA PRO A 160 -13.82 -5.00 10.08
C PRO A 160 -12.62 -4.05 10.22
N ALA A 161 -12.83 -2.90 10.88
CA ALA A 161 -11.82 -1.87 11.06
C ALA A 161 -10.51 -2.43 11.66
N GLU A 162 -10.63 -3.36 12.61
CA GLU A 162 -9.51 -4.03 13.28
C GLU A 162 -8.63 -4.80 12.28
N ALA A 163 -9.23 -5.52 11.34
CA ALA A 163 -8.49 -6.26 10.31
C ALA A 163 -7.86 -5.32 9.26
N VAL A 164 -8.54 -4.22 8.91
CA VAL A 164 -7.97 -3.19 8.03
C VAL A 164 -6.71 -2.58 8.68
N LEU A 165 -6.83 -2.11 9.92
CA LEU A 165 -5.71 -1.51 10.66
C LEU A 165 -4.58 -2.53 10.90
N LEU A 166 -4.91 -3.79 11.19
CA LEU A 166 -3.93 -4.86 11.32
C LEU A 166 -3.15 -5.07 10.01
N SER A 167 -3.84 -5.05 8.86
CA SER A 167 -3.21 -5.23 7.55
C SER A 167 -2.18 -4.14 7.26
N VAL A 168 -2.48 -2.87 7.61
CA VAL A 168 -1.51 -1.77 7.48
C VAL A 168 -0.34 -1.91 8.46
N ASN A 169 -0.60 -2.32 9.70
CA ASN A 169 0.45 -2.56 10.70
C ASN A 169 1.41 -3.69 10.28
N LEU A 170 0.89 -4.79 9.74
CA LEU A 170 1.70 -5.86 9.16
C LEU A 170 2.55 -5.31 8.00
N ALA A 171 1.97 -4.44 7.15
CA ALA A 171 2.72 -3.83 6.06
C ALA A 171 3.83 -2.89 6.56
N ILE A 172 3.59 -2.10 7.62
CA ILE A 172 4.64 -1.29 8.27
C ILE A 172 5.76 -2.19 8.80
N TYR A 173 5.40 -3.30 9.43
CA TYR A 173 6.37 -4.28 9.91
C TYR A 173 7.18 -4.88 8.76
N LYS A 174 6.54 -5.28 7.66
CA LYS A 174 7.23 -5.75 6.45
C LYS A 174 8.18 -4.70 5.88
N ALA A 175 7.78 -3.43 5.79
CA ALA A 175 8.68 -2.37 5.35
C ALA A 175 9.90 -2.22 6.27
N THR A 176 9.73 -2.43 7.57
CA THR A 176 10.84 -2.40 8.53
C THR A 176 11.84 -3.53 8.27
N VAL A 177 11.36 -4.74 8.03
CA VAL A 177 12.19 -5.87 7.61
C VAL A 177 12.89 -5.57 6.27
N GLU A 178 12.17 -4.99 5.31
CA GLU A 178 12.70 -4.57 4.01
C GLU A 178 13.83 -3.54 4.14
N ILE A 179 13.73 -2.58 5.07
CA ILE A 179 14.78 -1.60 5.37
C ILE A 179 16.03 -2.29 5.91
N HIS A 180 15.90 -3.18 6.89
CA HIS A 180 17.03 -3.96 7.41
C HIS A 180 17.66 -4.86 6.34
N GLY A 181 16.82 -5.41 5.45
CA GLY A 181 17.23 -6.15 4.27
C GLY A 181 17.79 -5.29 3.14
N LYS A 182 17.92 -3.95 3.31
CA LYS A 182 18.40 -3.01 2.28
C LYS A 182 17.64 -3.13 0.96
N VAL A 183 16.34 -3.37 1.01
CA VAL A 183 15.46 -3.34 -0.17
C VAL A 183 15.22 -1.88 -0.56
N PRO A 184 15.41 -1.49 -1.83
CA PRO A 184 15.23 -0.10 -2.27
C PRO A 184 13.82 0.46 -1.98
N TYR A 185 13.77 1.78 -1.73
CA TYR A 185 12.55 2.56 -1.50
C TYR A 185 11.70 2.15 -0.28
N SER A 186 12.21 1.27 0.58
CA SER A 186 11.43 0.71 1.70
C SER A 186 11.11 1.72 2.79
N MET A 187 11.96 2.73 3.01
CA MET A 187 11.68 3.85 3.92
C MET A 187 10.51 4.70 3.41
N ILE A 188 10.49 5.06 2.14
CA ILE A 188 9.35 5.78 1.52
C ILE A 188 8.07 4.95 1.64
N LYS A 189 8.13 3.65 1.32
CA LYS A 189 6.98 2.74 1.49
C LYS A 189 6.48 2.75 2.94
N ARG A 190 7.37 2.74 3.93
CA ARG A 190 6.98 2.76 5.35
C ARG A 190 6.34 4.09 5.75
N ALA A 191 6.90 5.21 5.32
CA ALA A 191 6.33 6.55 5.52
C ALA A 191 4.89 6.64 4.99
N HIS A 192 4.65 6.21 3.75
CA HIS A 192 3.29 6.21 3.18
C HIS A 192 2.33 5.26 3.93
N ARG A 193 2.83 4.15 4.48
CA ARG A 193 2.02 3.23 5.31
C ARG A 193 1.67 3.84 6.66
N TYR A 194 2.56 4.63 7.28
CA TYR A 194 2.22 5.39 8.50
C TYR A 194 1.12 6.43 8.23
N LEU A 195 1.21 7.17 7.12
CA LEU A 195 0.19 8.14 6.72
C LEU A 195 -1.17 7.50 6.43
N ARG A 196 -1.17 6.33 5.75
CA ARG A 196 -2.38 5.55 5.54
C ARG A 196 -2.98 5.05 6.86
N LEU A 197 -2.15 4.55 7.78
CA LEU A 197 -2.61 4.13 9.10
C LEU A 197 -3.21 5.30 9.89
N TYR A 198 -2.59 6.48 9.84
CA TYR A 198 -3.11 7.69 10.47
C TYR A 198 -4.49 8.07 9.90
N SER A 199 -4.63 8.08 8.57
CA SER A 199 -5.89 8.41 7.88
C SER A 199 -7.00 7.40 8.19
N LEU A 200 -6.69 6.09 8.20
CA LEU A 200 -7.68 5.06 8.56
C LEU A 200 -8.08 5.11 10.03
N LYS A 201 -7.15 5.43 10.96
CA LYS A 201 -7.50 5.65 12.37
C LYS A 201 -8.46 6.82 12.52
N PHE A 202 -8.24 7.91 11.79
CA PHE A 202 -9.14 9.06 11.75
C PHE A 202 -10.54 8.65 11.26
N LYS A 203 -10.61 7.98 10.09
CA LYS A 203 -11.85 7.46 9.51
C LYS A 203 -12.67 6.61 10.49
N TYR A 204 -12.00 5.73 11.24
CA TYR A 204 -12.66 4.84 12.19
C TYR A 204 -12.84 5.43 13.60
N ASN A 205 -12.65 6.74 13.78
CA ASN A 205 -12.74 7.43 15.06
C ASN A 205 -11.90 6.75 16.16
N LYS A 206 -10.74 6.22 15.81
CA LYS A 206 -9.79 5.62 16.76
C LYS A 206 -8.87 6.73 17.31
N VAL A 207 -8.20 6.42 18.42
CA VAL A 207 -7.24 7.34 19.03
C VAL A 207 -6.15 7.71 18.03
N MET A 208 -6.06 9.01 17.74
CA MET A 208 -5.04 9.58 16.89
C MET A 208 -3.68 9.52 17.59
N ASP A 209 -2.67 9.08 16.84
CA ASP A 209 -1.32 8.87 17.36
C ASP A 209 -0.34 9.67 16.50
N ASP A 210 0.01 10.85 17.00
CA ASP A 210 0.97 11.75 16.35
C ASP A 210 2.37 11.13 16.25
N SER A 211 2.66 10.04 16.97
CA SER A 211 3.90 9.28 16.77
C SER A 211 3.99 8.70 15.36
N LEU A 212 2.87 8.44 14.70
CA LEU A 212 2.85 8.00 13.29
C LEU A 212 3.38 9.11 12.38
N LEU A 213 2.92 10.36 12.57
CA LEU A 213 3.40 11.50 11.79
C LEU A 213 4.88 11.79 12.08
N LYS A 214 5.31 11.71 13.35
CA LYS A 214 6.72 11.86 13.73
C LYS A 214 7.61 10.80 13.07
N LYS A 215 7.17 9.53 13.04
CA LYS A 215 7.87 8.44 12.35
C LYS A 215 7.90 8.65 10.84
N THR A 216 6.81 9.15 10.25
CA THR A 216 6.78 9.55 8.83
C THR A 216 7.84 10.60 8.54
N VAL A 217 7.88 11.69 9.31
CA VAL A 217 8.88 12.76 9.13
C VAL A 217 10.30 12.19 9.23
N ALA A 218 10.60 11.39 10.25
CA ALA A 218 11.92 10.79 10.40
C ALA A 218 12.34 9.91 9.19
N ASP A 219 11.44 9.06 8.69
CA ASP A 219 11.72 8.24 7.51
C ASP A 219 11.92 9.09 6.24
N LEU A 220 11.12 10.15 6.07
CA LEU A 220 11.20 11.04 4.91
C LEU A 220 12.44 11.94 4.94
N GLU A 221 12.84 12.45 6.10
CA GLU A 221 14.08 13.21 6.28
C GLU A 221 15.30 12.35 5.95
N GLU A 222 15.32 11.09 6.39
CA GLU A 222 16.39 10.15 6.07
C GLU A 222 16.42 9.82 4.57
N VAL A 223 15.26 9.63 3.94
CA VAL A 223 15.17 9.48 2.48
C VAL A 223 15.74 10.69 1.76
N PHE A 224 15.36 11.89 2.17
CA PHE A 224 15.84 13.14 1.58
C PHE A 224 17.36 13.26 1.74
N ARG A 225 17.89 12.99 2.94
CA ARG A 225 19.33 13.03 3.24
C ARG A 225 20.15 12.03 2.41
N LEU A 226 19.58 10.86 2.13
CA LEU A 226 20.23 9.82 1.33
C LEU A 226 20.03 9.99 -0.18
N SER A 227 19.21 10.94 -0.61
CA SER A 227 18.91 11.17 -2.03
C SER A 227 19.90 12.14 -2.67
N ASP A 228 20.10 11.98 -3.98
CA ASP A 228 20.83 12.93 -4.82
C ASP A 228 19.87 14.05 -5.27
N PHE A 229 19.18 14.68 -4.33
CA PHE A 229 18.19 15.73 -4.63
C PHE A 229 18.82 16.84 -5.47
N PRO A 230 18.17 17.35 -6.55
CA PRO A 230 16.76 17.20 -6.93
C PRO A 230 16.51 16.35 -8.21
N GLU A 231 17.14 15.20 -8.35
CA GLU A 231 17.12 14.38 -9.57
C GLU A 231 15.79 13.64 -9.83
N LYS A 232 15.05 13.26 -8.80
CA LYS A 232 13.89 12.36 -8.95
C LYS A 232 12.59 13.01 -8.49
N ALA A 233 11.53 12.81 -9.28
CA ALA A 233 10.21 13.40 -9.03
C ALA A 233 9.63 13.10 -7.63
N TYR A 234 9.89 11.91 -7.07
CA TYR A 234 9.39 11.55 -5.73
C TYR A 234 10.01 12.41 -4.63
N GLU A 235 11.18 13.01 -4.83
CA GLU A 235 11.89 13.75 -3.79
C GLU A 235 11.19 15.08 -3.47
N PHE A 236 10.50 15.66 -4.47
CA PHE A 236 9.63 16.83 -4.26
C PHE A 236 8.39 16.47 -3.44
N GLU A 237 7.82 15.28 -3.66
CA GLU A 237 6.73 14.74 -2.84
C GLU A 237 7.21 14.49 -1.40
N VAL A 238 8.41 13.94 -1.22
CA VAL A 238 9.03 13.76 0.10
C VAL A 238 9.10 15.09 0.85
N CYS A 239 9.59 16.15 0.22
CA CYS A 239 9.64 17.49 0.82
C CYS A 239 8.23 18.00 1.19
N TYR A 240 7.25 17.86 0.28
CA TYR A 240 5.87 18.24 0.55
C TYR A 240 5.27 17.48 1.74
N LEU A 241 5.50 16.16 1.84
CA LEU A 241 4.98 15.35 2.92
C LEU A 241 5.62 15.70 4.27
N ILE A 242 6.91 16.09 4.28
CA ILE A 242 7.56 16.63 5.49
C ILE A 242 6.87 17.92 5.91
N VAL A 243 6.58 18.85 4.98
CA VAL A 243 5.83 20.08 5.26
C VAL A 243 4.45 19.74 5.84
N ALA A 244 3.68 18.88 5.18
CA ALA A 244 2.33 18.54 5.61
C ALA A 244 2.29 17.92 7.01
N CYS A 245 3.19 16.97 7.30
CA CYS A 245 3.29 16.36 8.63
C CYS A 245 3.74 17.37 9.69
N SER A 246 4.71 18.22 9.36
CA SER A 246 5.26 19.20 10.32
C SER A 246 4.23 20.25 10.70
N ILE A 247 3.46 20.76 9.73
CA ILE A 247 2.33 21.66 10.01
C ILE A 247 1.32 20.97 10.93
N LYS A 248 0.93 19.72 10.64
CA LYS A 248 -0.03 18.99 11.50
C LYS A 248 0.48 18.78 12.92
N LEU A 249 1.79 18.62 13.08
CA LEU A 249 2.47 18.48 14.37
C LEU A 249 2.72 19.81 15.09
N GLY A 250 2.41 20.95 14.46
CA GLY A 250 2.69 22.29 14.98
C GLY A 250 4.15 22.73 14.86
N ASP A 251 4.99 22.00 14.10
CA ASP A 251 6.37 22.35 13.81
C ASP A 251 6.46 23.26 12.57
N GLU A 252 6.07 24.52 12.76
CA GLU A 252 6.06 25.53 11.70
C GLU A 252 7.48 25.85 11.20
N THR A 253 8.50 25.73 12.05
CA THR A 253 9.90 25.97 11.69
C THR A 253 10.35 24.98 10.63
N LYS A 254 10.18 23.67 10.89
CA LYS A 254 10.56 22.62 9.94
C LYS A 254 9.76 22.70 8.65
N ALA A 255 8.46 22.98 8.74
CA ALA A 255 7.63 23.20 7.56
C ALA A 255 8.16 24.36 6.70
N GLY A 256 8.53 25.48 7.31
CA GLY A 256 9.12 26.63 6.61
C GLY A 256 10.46 26.30 5.93
N GLU A 257 11.32 25.51 6.58
CA GLU A 257 12.59 25.06 6.01
C GLU A 257 12.41 24.25 4.72
N TYR A 258 11.51 23.26 4.72
CA TYR A 258 11.26 22.43 3.53
C TYR A 258 10.48 23.16 2.42
N ILE A 259 9.64 24.15 2.76
CA ILE A 259 9.07 25.07 1.75
C ILE A 259 10.18 25.86 1.06
N LYS A 260 11.15 26.36 1.82
CA LYS A 260 12.30 27.11 1.28
C LYS A 260 13.16 26.23 0.38
N VAL A 261 13.39 24.96 0.75
CA VAL A 261 14.09 23.99 -0.11
C VAL A 261 13.39 23.88 -1.48
N LEU A 262 12.08 23.64 -1.49
CA LEU A 262 11.30 23.55 -2.73
C LEU A 262 11.37 24.82 -3.58
N ASP A 263 11.37 25.99 -2.95
CA ASP A 263 11.42 27.27 -3.65
C ASP A 263 12.77 27.56 -4.30
N ILE A 264 13.87 27.31 -3.59
CA ILE A 264 15.23 27.45 -4.12
C ILE A 264 15.41 26.50 -5.31
N THR A 265 15.06 25.22 -5.12
CA THR A 265 15.19 24.21 -6.16
C THR A 265 14.32 24.52 -7.39
N LYS A 266 13.10 25.03 -7.19
CA LYS A 266 12.26 25.48 -8.31
C LYS A 266 12.95 26.60 -9.11
N ALA A 267 13.57 27.56 -8.44
CA ALA A 267 14.27 28.66 -9.11
C ALA A 267 15.51 28.17 -9.88
N GLU A 268 16.30 27.27 -9.28
CA GLU A 268 17.48 26.66 -9.90
C GLU A 268 17.10 25.86 -11.15
N LEU A 269 16.13 24.94 -11.03
CA LEU A 269 15.64 24.14 -12.16
C LEU A 269 14.98 25.00 -13.25
N ALA A 270 14.39 26.15 -12.90
CA ALA A 270 13.85 27.08 -13.89
C ALA A 270 14.95 27.78 -14.72
N GLN A 271 16.13 28.02 -14.13
CA GLN A 271 17.28 28.51 -14.89
C GLN A 271 17.86 27.41 -15.76
N GLU A 272 18.03 26.20 -15.21
CA GLU A 272 18.56 25.06 -15.96
C GLU A 272 17.64 24.64 -17.11
N ALA A 273 16.32 24.75 -16.95
CA ALA A 273 15.34 24.45 -17.99
C ALA A 273 15.55 25.25 -19.29
N LYS A 274 16.21 26.41 -19.22
CA LYS A 274 16.55 27.23 -20.40
C LYS A 274 17.55 26.55 -21.32
N THR A 275 18.43 25.70 -20.77
CA THR A 275 19.48 24.99 -21.50
C THR A 275 19.26 23.48 -21.54
N ASN A 276 18.55 22.92 -20.57
CA ASN A 276 18.21 21.51 -20.45
C ASN A 276 16.70 21.32 -20.22
N PRO A 277 15.89 21.08 -21.26
CA PRO A 277 14.44 20.95 -21.12
C PRO A 277 14.01 19.65 -20.40
N LYS A 278 14.94 18.75 -20.04
CA LYS A 278 14.62 17.47 -19.38
C LYS A 278 14.53 17.58 -17.86
N VAL A 279 14.89 18.73 -17.28
CA VAL A 279 14.81 18.94 -15.83
C VAL A 279 13.38 18.81 -15.33
N PRO A 280 13.15 18.32 -14.10
CA PRO A 280 11.82 18.05 -13.57
C PRO A 280 11.10 19.32 -13.06
N LEU A 281 11.14 20.42 -13.83
CA LEU A 281 10.58 21.72 -13.44
C LEU A 281 9.07 21.68 -13.16
N GLN A 282 8.33 20.86 -13.91
CA GLN A 282 6.88 20.70 -13.73
C GLN A 282 6.55 20.06 -12.37
N GLU A 283 7.29 19.02 -11.99
CA GLU A 283 7.07 18.32 -10.73
C GLU A 283 7.42 19.20 -9.52
N VAL A 284 8.59 19.85 -9.51
CA VAL A 284 8.94 20.77 -8.40
C VAL A 284 7.93 21.93 -8.31
N THR A 285 7.43 22.43 -9.44
CA THR A 285 6.43 23.51 -9.45
C THR A 285 5.12 23.06 -8.81
N LYS A 286 4.65 21.85 -9.15
CA LYS A 286 3.44 21.25 -8.56
C LYS A 286 3.56 21.13 -7.04
N TRP A 287 4.66 20.55 -6.54
CA TRP A 287 4.82 20.30 -5.12
C TRP A 287 5.12 21.58 -4.31
N SER A 288 5.90 22.52 -4.85
CA SER A 288 6.10 23.85 -4.25
C SER A 288 4.78 24.60 -4.11
N THR A 289 3.93 24.56 -5.14
CA THR A 289 2.61 25.22 -5.12
C THR A 289 1.70 24.59 -4.06
N LYS A 290 1.58 23.25 -4.05
CA LYS A 290 0.82 22.53 -3.01
C LYS A 290 1.30 22.83 -1.59
N ALA A 291 2.61 22.91 -1.36
CA ALA A 291 3.18 23.21 -0.05
C ALA A 291 2.81 24.63 0.43
N LYS A 292 2.84 25.61 -0.48
CA LYS A 292 2.45 26.99 -0.20
C LYS A 292 0.96 27.14 0.08
N GLU A 293 0.13 26.50 -0.72
CA GLU A 293 -1.33 26.47 -0.51
C GLU A 293 -1.66 25.86 0.85
N LEU A 294 -1.02 24.74 1.21
CA LEU A 294 -1.19 24.12 2.52
C LEU A 294 -0.74 25.05 3.65
N TRP A 295 0.40 25.72 3.50
CA TRP A 295 0.90 26.69 4.48
C TRP A 295 -0.06 27.86 4.68
N GLN A 296 -0.60 28.44 3.61
CA GLN A 296 -1.56 29.53 3.69
C GLN A 296 -2.84 29.13 4.40
N ASN A 297 -3.32 27.90 4.14
CA ASN A 297 -4.55 27.39 4.71
C ASN A 297 -4.36 26.67 6.04
N ARG A 298 -3.15 26.60 6.61
CA ARG A 298 -2.83 25.71 7.76
C ARG A 298 -3.71 25.86 9.01
N GLN A 299 -4.34 27.02 9.19
CA GLN A 299 -5.24 27.32 10.30
C GLN A 299 -6.68 26.86 10.06
N ASP A 300 -7.03 26.48 8.83
CA ASP A 300 -8.33 25.95 8.48
C ASP A 300 -8.44 24.48 8.93
N PRO A 301 -9.37 24.15 9.85
CA PRO A 301 -9.56 22.77 10.31
C PRO A 301 -9.98 21.82 9.18
N GLU A 302 -10.69 22.30 8.16
CA GLU A 302 -11.29 21.47 7.10
C GLU A 302 -10.24 20.78 6.22
N ILE A 303 -9.05 21.37 6.08
CA ILE A 303 -7.96 20.75 5.29
C ILE A 303 -7.47 19.44 5.92
N TRP A 304 -7.77 19.23 7.21
CA TRP A 304 -7.40 18.05 7.97
C TRP A 304 -8.51 16.99 8.00
N ASN A 305 -9.61 17.19 7.27
CA ASN A 305 -10.62 16.15 7.06
C ASN A 305 -10.07 15.13 6.05
N LEU A 306 -9.63 13.98 6.57
CA LEU A 306 -8.85 12.97 5.84
C LEU A 306 -9.68 11.92 5.11
#